data_AF-A0A7X8HYB5-F1
#
_entry.id   AF-A0A7X8HYB5-F1
#
_cell.length_a   1.000
_cell.length_b   1.000
_cell.length_c   1.000
_cell.angle_alpha   90.00
_cell.angle_beta   90.00
_cell.angle_gamma   90.00
#
_symmetry.space_group_name_H-M   'P 1'
#
loop_
_entity.id
_entity.type
_entity.pdbx_description
1 polymer ?
#
loop_
_entity_poly.entity_id
_entity_poly.type
_entity_poly.pdbx_seq_one_letter_code
_entity_poly.pdbx_strand_id
1 'polypeptide(L)'
;INYAYYLAKHGVRYSDGSALNLTHKTFEAIQYYLLKASVKLAKEFGPCPAFNETTYSQGILPIDTYKKDLDKLCQEPLHLDWESLREEIKTTGLRNSTLTALMPSETSSQISNATNGIEPPRGLVSVKASKDGILKQVVPEYAELKDKYELLWQMPSNDGYLQLVGIMQKFVDQAISANTSYDPARFEGGRVPMRQLLQDLLSAYKFGLKTLYYHNTRDGALDAQNDLQDDDCAGGACKI
;
A
#
# COMPACT_ATOMS: atom_id res chain seq x y z
N ILE A 1 -3.86 6.06 0.42
CA ILE A 1 -3.53 6.47 -0.97
C ILE A 1 -2.35 7.44 -0.93
N ASN A 2 -1.76 7.71 -2.09
CA ASN A 2 -0.68 8.68 -2.28
C ASN A 2 0.67 8.38 -1.61
N TYR A 3 0.93 7.11 -1.28
CA TYR A 3 2.11 6.72 -0.53
C TYR A 3 3.41 6.89 -1.32
N ALA A 4 3.43 6.60 -2.63
CA ALA A 4 4.64 6.79 -3.45
C ALA A 4 5.11 8.26 -3.48
N TYR A 5 4.16 9.19 -3.59
CA TYR A 5 4.43 10.62 -3.48
C TYR A 5 4.91 11.01 -2.07
N TYR A 6 4.29 10.44 -1.02
CA TYR A 6 4.73 10.65 0.35
C TYR A 6 6.19 10.23 0.55
N LEU A 7 6.60 9.08 0.01
CA LEU A 7 8.00 8.64 0.02
C LEU A 7 8.91 9.60 -0.76
N ALA A 8 8.51 9.97 -1.98
CA ALA A 8 9.28 10.89 -2.82
C ALA A 8 9.54 12.25 -2.13
N LYS A 9 8.52 12.80 -1.44
CA LYS A 9 8.64 14.03 -0.64
C LYS A 9 9.62 13.94 0.52
N HIS A 10 9.77 12.77 1.11
CA HIS A 10 10.72 12.53 2.19
C HIS A 10 12.08 12.05 1.67
N GLY A 11 12.26 11.95 0.35
CA GLY A 11 13.51 11.54 -0.27
C GLY A 11 13.88 10.07 -0.01
N VAL A 12 12.90 9.23 0.29
CA VAL A 12 13.08 7.80 0.56
C VAL A 12 12.46 6.95 -0.56
N ARG A 13 12.86 5.69 -0.65
CA ARG A 13 12.54 4.76 -1.75
C ARG A 13 11.92 3.46 -1.23
N TYR A 14 11.30 2.72 -2.14
CA TYR A 14 10.70 1.42 -1.85
C TYR A 14 11.74 0.33 -1.68
N SER A 15 12.79 0.35 -2.50
CA SER A 15 13.65 -0.83 -2.68
C SER A 15 14.87 -0.92 -1.76
N ASP A 16 15.34 0.20 -1.22
CA ASP A 16 16.64 0.29 -0.53
C ASP A 16 16.52 0.30 1.01
N GLY A 17 15.32 0.15 1.54
CA GLY A 17 15.05 0.14 2.98
C GLY A 17 15.02 1.53 3.63
N SER A 18 15.31 2.61 2.90
CA SER A 18 15.32 3.98 3.44
C SER A 18 13.96 4.43 3.99
N ALA A 19 12.86 3.86 3.49
CA ALA A 19 11.51 4.20 3.93
C ALA A 19 11.01 3.42 5.17
N LEU A 20 11.78 2.45 5.72
CA LEU A 20 11.28 1.54 6.77
C LEU A 20 10.84 2.29 8.04
N ASN A 21 11.68 3.19 8.56
CA ASN A 21 11.38 3.97 9.76
C ASN A 21 10.24 4.97 9.53
N LEU A 22 10.27 5.66 8.38
CA LEU A 22 9.21 6.59 8.01
C LEU A 22 7.85 5.88 7.97
N THR A 23 7.81 4.71 7.32
CA THR A 23 6.59 3.91 7.17
C THR A 23 6.08 3.41 8.51
N HIS A 24 6.97 2.94 9.38
CA HIS A 24 6.59 2.53 10.73
C HIS A 24 5.92 3.70 11.46
N LYS A 25 6.57 4.87 11.51
CA LYS A 25 6.04 6.07 12.16
C LYS A 25 4.70 6.53 11.56
N THR A 26 4.56 6.49 10.24
CA THR A 26 3.31 6.85 9.56
C THR A 26 2.17 5.93 9.95
N PHE A 27 2.39 4.61 9.89
CA PHE A 27 1.33 3.62 10.13
C PHE A 27 1.03 3.42 11.62
N GLU A 28 2.01 3.63 12.50
CA GLU A 28 1.78 3.78 13.94
C GLU A 28 0.75 4.89 14.18
N ALA A 29 1.00 6.09 13.64
CA ALA A 29 0.13 7.24 13.81
C ALA A 29 -1.27 6.99 13.25
N ILE A 30 -1.38 6.44 12.04
CA ILE A 30 -2.67 6.11 11.42
C ILE A 30 -3.49 5.21 12.33
N GLN A 31 -2.95 4.07 12.77
CA GLN A 31 -3.71 3.12 13.57
C GLN A 31 -4.05 3.67 14.95
N TYR A 32 -3.08 4.31 15.62
CA TYR A 32 -3.29 4.90 16.94
C TYR A 32 -4.43 5.91 16.92
N TYR A 33 -4.43 6.84 15.96
CA TYR A 33 -5.46 7.87 15.89
C TYR A 33 -6.82 7.33 15.45
N LEU A 34 -6.86 6.28 14.60
CA LEU A 34 -8.11 5.60 14.26
C LEU A 34 -8.73 4.91 15.47
N LEU A 35 -7.95 4.14 16.22
CA LEU A 35 -8.40 3.50 17.46
C LEU A 35 -8.89 4.55 18.47
N LYS A 36 -8.14 5.63 18.66
CA LYS A 36 -8.52 6.75 19.54
C LYS A 36 -9.83 7.42 19.12
N ALA A 37 -10.05 7.61 17.81
CA ALA A 37 -11.31 8.13 17.28
C ALA A 37 -12.48 7.17 17.54
N SER A 38 -12.26 5.86 17.40
CA SER A 38 -13.29 4.85 17.68
C SER A 38 -13.62 4.73 19.16
N VAL A 39 -12.64 4.87 20.06
CA VAL A 39 -12.87 5.01 21.51
C VAL A 39 -13.75 6.23 21.78
N LYS A 40 -13.45 7.38 21.17
CA LYS A 40 -14.27 8.60 21.34
C LYS A 40 -15.72 8.36 20.90
N LEU A 41 -15.93 7.69 19.77
CA LEU A 41 -17.27 7.33 19.31
C LEU A 41 -17.96 6.31 20.23
N ALA A 42 -17.21 5.37 20.82
CA ALA A 42 -17.75 4.43 21.78
C ALA A 42 -18.19 5.11 23.10
N LYS A 43 -17.48 6.16 23.55
CA LYS A 43 -17.89 6.99 24.69
C LYS A 43 -19.25 7.66 24.44
N GLU A 44 -19.49 8.11 23.22
CA GLU A 44 -20.70 8.86 22.87
C GLU A 44 -21.90 7.94 22.53
N PHE A 45 -21.65 6.84 21.81
CA PHE A 45 -22.70 6.00 21.22
C PHE A 45 -22.68 4.53 21.70
N GLY A 46 -21.79 4.18 22.63
CA GLY A 46 -21.51 2.81 23.05
C GLY A 46 -20.61 2.05 22.07
N PRO A 47 -19.91 1.00 22.54
CA PRO A 47 -19.09 0.14 21.68
C PRO A 47 -19.95 -0.69 20.70
N CYS A 48 -19.31 -1.35 19.74
CA CYS A 48 -20.03 -2.29 18.87
C CYS A 48 -20.60 -3.48 19.67
N PRO A 49 -21.74 -4.08 19.25
CA PRO A 49 -22.41 -5.12 20.04
C PRO A 49 -21.54 -6.35 20.36
N ALA A 50 -20.67 -6.75 19.45
CA ALA A 50 -19.78 -7.90 19.58
C ALA A 50 -18.34 -7.49 19.96
N PHE A 51 -18.14 -6.36 20.63
CA PHE A 51 -16.80 -5.89 21.03
C PHE A 51 -16.06 -6.94 21.89
N ASN A 52 -16.78 -7.65 22.75
CA ASN A 52 -16.27 -8.72 23.63
C ASN A 52 -15.66 -9.92 22.89
N GLU A 53 -15.88 -10.06 21.58
CA GLU A 53 -15.27 -11.12 20.76
C GLU A 53 -13.91 -10.69 20.19
N THR A 54 -13.54 -9.41 20.34
CA THR A 54 -12.30 -8.87 19.79
C THR A 54 -11.12 -9.07 20.73
N THR A 55 -9.91 -9.19 20.17
CA THR A 55 -8.66 -9.13 20.95
C THR A 55 -8.50 -7.80 21.68
N TYR A 56 -9.03 -6.70 21.10
CA TYR A 56 -9.07 -5.39 21.74
C TYR A 56 -9.81 -5.39 23.09
N SER A 57 -10.90 -6.15 23.22
CA SER A 57 -11.62 -6.28 24.50
C SER A 57 -10.82 -6.98 25.59
N GLN A 58 -9.84 -7.80 25.19
CA GLN A 58 -8.88 -8.46 26.08
C GLN A 58 -7.67 -7.56 26.37
N GLY A 59 -7.66 -6.34 25.84
CA GLY A 59 -6.54 -5.42 25.96
C GLY A 59 -5.34 -5.78 25.09
N ILE A 60 -5.51 -6.58 24.04
CA ILE A 60 -4.44 -6.96 23.09
C ILE A 60 -4.50 -6.04 21.87
N LEU A 61 -3.38 -5.40 21.57
CA LEU A 61 -3.23 -4.41 20.50
C LEU A 61 -2.38 -4.96 19.34
N PRO A 62 -2.41 -4.32 18.15
CA PRO A 62 -1.58 -4.72 17.02
C PRO A 62 -0.08 -4.74 17.35
N ILE A 63 0.35 -3.84 18.24
CA ILE A 63 1.74 -3.76 18.72
C ILE A 63 2.17 -4.97 19.57
N ASP A 64 1.26 -5.85 19.98
CA ASP A 64 1.61 -7.04 20.77
C ASP A 64 1.74 -8.31 19.90
N THR A 65 1.04 -8.34 18.77
CA THR A 65 0.77 -9.57 17.98
C THR A 65 1.44 -9.61 16.62
N TYR A 66 2.19 -8.57 16.24
CA TYR A 66 2.93 -8.54 14.99
C TYR A 66 4.05 -9.59 14.90
N LYS A 67 4.47 -9.93 13.67
CA LYS A 67 5.55 -10.87 13.41
C LYS A 67 6.90 -10.31 13.87
N LYS A 68 7.53 -10.95 14.85
CA LYS A 68 8.78 -10.48 15.49
C LYS A 68 9.99 -10.37 14.55
N ASP A 69 9.97 -11.01 13.39
CA ASP A 69 11.01 -10.81 12.37
C ASP A 69 11.14 -9.34 11.93
N LEU A 70 10.08 -8.53 12.07
CA LEU A 70 10.08 -7.10 11.74
C LEU A 70 11.04 -6.28 12.61
N ASP A 71 11.32 -6.70 13.85
CA ASP A 71 12.23 -5.98 14.76
C ASP A 71 13.68 -6.01 14.26
N LYS A 72 14.03 -7.00 13.43
CA LYS A 72 15.33 -7.10 12.76
C LYS A 72 15.44 -6.16 11.56
N LEU A 73 14.30 -5.73 11.01
CA LEU A 73 14.23 -4.85 9.83
C LEU A 73 14.15 -3.37 10.22
N CYS A 74 13.33 -3.04 11.22
CA CYS A 74 13.03 -1.66 11.58
C CYS A 74 13.08 -1.48 13.10
N GLN A 75 13.90 -0.53 13.55
CA GLN A 75 14.10 -0.20 14.97
C GLN A 75 13.44 1.12 15.38
N GLU A 76 12.53 1.65 14.56
CA GLU A 76 11.79 2.87 14.90
C GLU A 76 10.96 2.63 16.18
N PRO A 77 11.13 3.46 17.23
CA PRO A 77 10.37 3.34 18.46
C PRO A 77 8.91 3.75 18.22
N LEU A 78 8.03 3.33 19.14
CA LEU A 78 6.67 3.88 19.20
C LEU A 78 6.74 5.30 19.77
N HIS A 79 6.08 6.25 19.12
CA HIS A 79 6.04 7.66 19.52
C HIS A 79 4.76 8.04 20.28
N LEU A 80 3.75 7.17 20.27
CA LEU A 80 2.43 7.43 20.83
C LEU A 80 2.17 6.60 22.10
N ASP A 81 1.31 7.10 22.98
CA ASP A 81 1.03 6.46 24.28
C ASP A 81 0.00 5.32 24.14
N TRP A 82 0.50 4.19 23.65
CA TRP A 82 -0.31 2.99 23.41
C TRP A 82 -0.86 2.36 24.68
N GLU A 83 -0.19 2.51 25.82
CA GLU A 83 -0.64 1.91 27.09
C GLU A 83 -1.81 2.69 27.68
N SER A 84 -1.80 4.02 27.63
CA SER A 84 -3.00 4.81 27.96
C SER A 84 -4.17 4.46 27.04
N LEU A 85 -3.93 4.35 25.73
CA LEU A 85 -4.97 3.95 24.78
C LEU A 85 -5.50 2.53 25.05
N ARG A 86 -4.64 1.59 25.45
CA ARG A 86 -5.02 0.21 25.83
C ARG A 86 -6.04 0.23 26.96
N GLU A 87 -5.80 1.01 28.00
CA GLU A 87 -6.73 1.11 29.13
C GLU A 87 -8.02 1.84 28.75
N GLU A 88 -7.96 2.87 27.91
CA GLU A 88 -9.17 3.49 27.35
C GLU A 88 -10.02 2.50 26.54
N ILE A 89 -9.39 1.66 25.72
CA ILE A 89 -10.07 0.62 24.92
C ILE A 89 -10.70 -0.43 25.83
N LYS A 90 -10.01 -0.89 26.88
CA LYS A 90 -10.56 -1.88 27.81
C LYS A 90 -11.76 -1.35 28.59
N THR A 91 -11.71 -0.08 29.00
CA THR A 91 -12.75 0.54 29.83
C THR A 91 -13.97 0.98 29.03
N THR A 92 -13.77 1.54 27.85
CA THR A 92 -14.84 2.11 27.01
C THR A 92 -15.30 1.13 25.92
N GLY A 93 -14.35 0.39 25.36
CA GLY A 93 -14.51 -0.35 24.12
C GLY A 93 -14.27 0.48 22.86
N LEU A 94 -14.48 -0.15 21.71
CA LEU A 94 -14.38 0.46 20.39
C LEU A 94 -15.73 0.49 19.71
N ARG A 95 -16.01 1.55 18.95
CA ARG A 95 -17.23 1.64 18.13
C ARG A 95 -17.19 0.70 16.93
N ASN A 96 -15.99 0.38 16.45
CA ASN A 96 -15.74 -0.41 15.26
C ASN A 96 -14.76 -1.53 15.60
N SER A 97 -15.06 -2.78 15.23
CA SER A 97 -14.18 -3.93 15.52
C SER A 97 -12.91 -3.94 14.68
N THR A 98 -12.94 -3.32 13.48
CA THR A 98 -11.76 -3.11 12.62
C THR A 98 -11.85 -1.72 12.01
N LEU A 99 -10.71 -1.08 11.77
CA LEU A 99 -10.63 0.30 11.30
C LEU A 99 -9.74 0.48 10.06
N THR A 100 -8.72 -0.37 9.90
CA THR A 100 -7.76 -0.23 8.81
C THR A 100 -7.73 -1.44 7.88
N ALA A 101 -7.73 -1.13 6.58
CA ALA A 101 -7.47 -2.04 5.49
C ALA A 101 -6.84 -1.23 4.33
N LEU A 102 -5.84 -1.78 3.65
CA LEU A 102 -5.17 -1.09 2.55
C LEU A 102 -5.62 -1.67 1.21
N MET A 103 -6.65 -1.06 0.63
CA MET A 103 -7.24 -1.42 -0.65
C MET A 103 -6.49 -0.79 -1.84
N PRO A 104 -6.54 -1.39 -3.03
CA PRO A 104 -6.18 -0.69 -4.26
C PRO A 104 -7.19 0.43 -4.50
N SER A 105 -6.72 1.58 -4.96
CA SER A 105 -7.54 2.78 -5.08
C SER A 105 -7.44 3.38 -6.48
N GLU A 106 -7.90 2.67 -7.50
CA GLU A 106 -7.72 3.15 -8.89
C GLU A 106 -8.53 4.41 -9.22
N THR A 107 -9.83 4.42 -8.95
CA THR A 107 -10.69 5.56 -9.32
C THR A 107 -10.59 6.72 -8.33
N SER A 108 -10.56 6.43 -7.03
CA SER A 108 -10.53 7.46 -5.99
C SER A 108 -9.21 8.23 -5.94
N SER A 109 -8.08 7.59 -6.27
CA SER A 109 -6.79 8.30 -6.37
C SER A 109 -6.76 9.29 -7.54
N GLN A 110 -7.42 8.97 -8.65
CA GLN A 110 -7.48 9.84 -9.83
C GLN A 110 -8.18 11.16 -9.50
N ILE A 111 -9.29 11.11 -8.76
CA ILE A 111 -10.04 12.30 -8.35
C ILE A 111 -9.15 13.26 -7.54
N SER A 112 -8.29 12.72 -6.67
CA SER A 112 -7.40 13.52 -5.82
C SER A 112 -6.03 13.81 -6.46
N ASN A 113 -5.84 13.47 -7.73
CA ASN A 113 -4.54 13.43 -8.39
C ASN A 113 -3.42 12.78 -7.55
N ALA A 114 -3.73 11.64 -6.93
CA ALA A 114 -2.85 10.90 -6.04
C ALA A 114 -2.29 9.63 -6.71
N THR A 115 -1.15 9.15 -6.22
CA THR A 115 -0.66 7.81 -6.55
C THR A 115 -1.55 6.72 -5.91
N ASN A 116 -1.67 5.58 -6.57
CA ASN A 116 -2.63 4.53 -6.23
C ASN A 116 -2.24 3.78 -4.95
N GLY A 117 -3.05 3.86 -3.90
CA GLY A 117 -2.87 3.07 -2.68
C GLY A 117 -1.47 3.24 -2.06
N ILE A 118 -0.76 2.11 -1.93
CA ILE A 118 0.64 2.03 -1.52
C ILE A 118 1.60 1.75 -2.69
N GLU A 119 1.08 1.64 -3.92
CA GLU A 119 1.83 1.13 -5.06
C GLU A 119 2.74 2.20 -5.67
N PRO A 120 3.97 1.83 -6.10
CA PRO A 120 4.79 2.72 -6.91
C PRO A 120 4.12 2.93 -8.28
N PRO A 121 4.16 4.15 -8.85
CA PRO A 121 3.61 4.39 -10.18
C PRO A 121 4.41 3.65 -11.26
N ARG A 122 3.73 3.15 -12.30
CA ARG A 122 4.39 2.47 -13.44
C ARG A 122 5.25 3.42 -14.27
N GLY A 123 4.78 4.66 -14.40
CA GLY A 123 5.42 5.76 -15.12
C GLY A 123 5.09 7.10 -14.48
N LEU A 124 5.83 8.14 -14.84
CA LEU A 124 5.58 9.51 -14.38
C LEU A 124 4.29 10.12 -14.98
N VAL A 125 3.86 9.56 -16.11
CA VAL A 125 2.56 9.82 -16.74
C VAL A 125 1.86 8.47 -16.90
N SER A 126 0.72 8.30 -16.23
CA SER A 126 -0.14 7.14 -16.42
C SER A 126 -1.14 7.44 -17.53
N VAL A 127 -1.23 6.54 -18.50
CA VAL A 127 -2.28 6.55 -19.53
C VAL A 127 -3.38 5.60 -19.09
N LYS A 128 -4.63 6.06 -19.04
CA LYS A 128 -5.80 5.24 -18.66
C LYS A 128 -6.92 5.44 -19.67
N ALA A 129 -7.55 4.34 -20.08
CA ALA A 129 -8.75 4.40 -20.89
C ALA A 129 -9.98 4.72 -20.01
N SER A 130 -10.77 5.70 -20.45
CA SER A 130 -12.09 6.04 -19.92
C SER A 130 -13.14 5.86 -21.02
N LYS A 131 -14.42 5.84 -20.64
CA LYS A 131 -15.53 5.91 -21.60
C LYS A 131 -15.46 7.17 -22.48
N ASP A 132 -14.86 8.24 -21.96
CA ASP A 132 -14.73 9.54 -22.64
C ASP A 132 -13.36 9.72 -23.33
N GLY A 133 -12.56 8.65 -23.47
CA GLY A 133 -11.27 8.66 -24.16
C GLY A 133 -10.06 8.41 -23.25
N ILE A 134 -8.87 8.76 -23.75
CA ILE A 134 -7.59 8.52 -23.06
C ILE A 134 -7.33 9.63 -22.02
N LEU A 135 -7.27 9.25 -20.75
CA LEU A 135 -6.88 10.12 -19.64
C LEU A 135 -5.40 9.95 -19.35
N LYS A 136 -4.63 11.04 -19.46
CA LYS A 136 -3.24 11.11 -19.05
C LYS A 136 -3.15 11.77 -17.69
N GLN A 137 -2.68 11.03 -16.69
CA GLN A 137 -2.50 11.53 -15.34
C GLN A 137 -1.01 11.64 -15.02
N VAL A 138 -0.55 12.83 -14.64
CA VAL A 138 0.84 13.08 -14.22
C VAL A 138 0.96 12.92 -12.72
N VAL A 139 2.05 12.31 -12.24
CA VAL A 139 2.31 12.18 -10.80
C VAL A 139 2.34 13.55 -10.10
N PRO A 140 1.86 13.65 -8.84
CA PRO A 140 1.85 14.92 -8.11
C PRO A 140 3.25 15.54 -7.96
N GLU A 141 3.32 16.87 -8.06
CA GLU A 141 4.58 17.65 -7.97
C GLU A 141 5.71 17.15 -8.90
N TYR A 142 5.34 16.64 -10.08
CA TYR A 142 6.29 16.13 -11.08
C TYR A 142 7.49 17.04 -11.34
N ALA A 143 7.27 18.36 -11.47
CA ALA A 143 8.33 19.31 -11.80
C ALA A 143 9.51 19.28 -10.79
N GLU A 144 9.22 19.03 -9.52
CA GLU A 144 10.20 19.03 -8.43
C GLU A 144 10.63 17.60 -8.03
N LEU A 145 9.72 16.63 -8.11
CA LEU A 145 9.91 15.30 -7.54
C LEU A 145 10.16 14.19 -8.57
N LYS A 146 10.16 14.47 -9.88
CA LYS A 146 10.35 13.43 -10.93
C LYS A 146 11.52 12.48 -10.67
N ASP A 147 12.65 12.98 -10.17
CA ASP A 147 13.87 12.19 -9.93
C ASP A 147 13.87 11.53 -8.54
N LYS A 148 12.92 11.93 -7.68
CA LYS A 148 12.71 11.39 -6.33
C LYS A 148 11.73 10.22 -6.32
N TYR A 149 10.82 10.15 -7.28
CA TYR A 149 9.99 8.96 -7.48
C TYR A 149 10.86 7.73 -7.79
N GLU A 150 10.44 6.59 -7.25
CA GLU A 150 10.89 5.29 -7.70
C GLU A 150 9.71 4.62 -8.42
N LEU A 151 9.86 4.42 -9.73
CA LEU A 151 8.85 3.76 -10.55
C LEU A 151 8.87 2.25 -10.32
N LEU A 152 7.74 1.59 -10.58
CA LEU A 152 7.58 0.15 -10.38
C LEU A 152 8.72 -0.67 -11.00
N TRP A 153 9.05 -0.37 -12.26
CA TRP A 153 10.08 -1.10 -13.01
C TRP A 153 11.51 -0.55 -12.81
N GLN A 154 11.72 0.40 -11.89
CA GLN A 154 13.05 0.81 -11.43
C GLN A 154 13.50 0.02 -10.21
N MET A 155 12.58 -0.45 -9.38
CA MET A 155 12.89 -1.29 -8.22
C MET A 155 13.61 -2.57 -8.66
N PRO A 156 14.76 -2.97 -8.07
CA PRO A 156 15.54 -4.15 -8.46
C PRO A 156 14.87 -5.50 -8.13
N SER A 157 14.17 -5.59 -7.00
CA SER A 157 13.45 -6.78 -6.52
C SER A 157 12.19 -6.39 -5.73
N ASN A 158 11.41 -7.39 -5.31
CA ASN A 158 10.26 -7.18 -4.44
C ASN A 158 10.64 -6.98 -2.96
N ASP A 159 11.89 -7.23 -2.57
CA ASP A 159 12.28 -7.33 -1.15
C ASP A 159 11.95 -6.07 -0.34
N GLY A 160 12.39 -4.90 -0.81
CA GLY A 160 12.13 -3.63 -0.11
C GLY A 160 10.64 -3.32 0.02
N TYR A 161 9.88 -3.53 -1.06
CA TYR A 161 8.42 -3.36 -1.01
C TYR A 161 7.75 -4.34 -0.04
N LEU A 162 8.10 -5.63 -0.07
CA LEU A 162 7.54 -6.62 0.86
C LEU A 162 7.89 -6.31 2.32
N GLN A 163 9.10 -5.79 2.59
CA GLN A 163 9.47 -5.31 3.91
C GLN A 163 8.58 -4.14 4.36
N LEU A 164 8.34 -3.16 3.49
CA LEU A 164 7.45 -2.03 3.79
C LEU A 164 6.02 -2.51 4.07
N VAL A 165 5.48 -3.43 3.27
CA VAL A 165 4.16 -4.03 3.53
C VAL A 165 4.14 -4.74 4.88
N GLY A 166 5.19 -5.48 5.23
CA GLY A 166 5.31 -6.10 6.55
C GLY A 166 5.25 -5.08 7.70
N ILE A 167 5.97 -3.96 7.56
CA ILE A 167 5.93 -2.85 8.52
C ILE A 167 4.54 -2.21 8.60
N MET A 168 3.85 -2.01 7.48
CA MET A 168 2.45 -1.53 7.51
C MET A 168 1.54 -2.53 8.23
N GLN A 169 1.69 -3.82 7.93
CA GLN A 169 0.86 -4.90 8.45
C GLN A 169 0.96 -5.07 9.97
N LYS A 170 2.04 -4.58 10.59
CA LYS A 170 2.19 -4.47 12.06
C LYS A 170 1.05 -3.70 12.71
N PHE A 171 0.50 -2.69 12.02
CA PHE A 171 -0.53 -1.80 12.56
C PHE A 171 -1.90 -1.99 11.91
N VAL A 172 -1.97 -2.55 10.70
CA VAL A 172 -3.24 -2.74 9.97
C VAL A 172 -4.07 -3.88 10.55
N ASP A 173 -5.33 -3.59 10.91
CA ASP A 173 -6.28 -4.56 11.48
C ASP A 173 -6.55 -5.73 10.51
N GLN A 174 -6.92 -5.39 9.27
CA GLN A 174 -7.24 -6.36 8.23
C GLN A 174 -5.97 -6.71 7.44
N ALA A 175 -6.05 -6.70 6.12
CA ALA A 175 -4.96 -7.06 5.22
C ALA A 175 -4.63 -5.91 4.24
N ILE A 176 -3.63 -6.18 3.41
CA ILE A 176 -3.08 -5.24 2.43
C ILE A 176 -3.11 -5.94 1.07
N SER A 177 -3.61 -5.25 0.04
CA SER A 177 -3.54 -5.73 -1.34
C SER A 177 -2.13 -5.60 -1.92
N ALA A 178 -1.21 -6.40 -1.37
CA ALA A 178 0.20 -6.37 -1.71
C ALA A 178 0.49 -7.09 -3.02
N ASN A 179 1.18 -6.42 -3.95
CA ASN A 179 1.52 -6.99 -5.24
C ASN A 179 2.94 -7.55 -5.27
N THR A 180 3.21 -8.45 -6.21
CA THR A 180 4.57 -8.87 -6.57
C THR A 180 4.79 -8.55 -8.04
N SER A 181 5.97 -8.04 -8.39
CA SER A 181 6.25 -7.58 -9.75
C SER A 181 7.58 -8.11 -10.26
N TYR A 182 7.59 -8.57 -11.52
CA TYR A 182 8.75 -9.20 -12.13
C TYR A 182 8.94 -8.70 -13.56
N ASP A 183 10.16 -8.30 -13.87
CA ASP A 183 10.58 -7.92 -15.22
C ASP A 183 11.40 -9.08 -15.81
N PRO A 184 10.86 -9.88 -16.75
CA PRO A 184 11.56 -11.03 -17.30
C PRO A 184 12.92 -10.68 -17.92
N ALA A 185 13.09 -9.46 -18.44
CA ALA A 185 14.33 -9.01 -19.06
C ALA A 185 15.53 -8.95 -18.09
N ARG A 186 15.27 -8.99 -16.77
CA ARG A 186 16.31 -8.99 -15.73
C ARG A 186 16.81 -10.38 -15.35
N PHE A 187 16.19 -11.43 -15.89
CA PHE A 187 16.54 -12.81 -15.60
C PHE A 187 17.14 -13.47 -16.82
N GLU A 188 18.06 -14.41 -16.58
CA GLU A 188 18.70 -15.18 -17.64
C GLU A 188 17.65 -15.90 -18.49
N GLY A 189 17.79 -15.78 -19.81
CA GLY A 189 16.85 -16.38 -20.76
C GLY A 189 15.46 -15.72 -20.82
N GLY A 190 15.29 -14.54 -20.22
CA GLY A 190 14.03 -13.79 -20.29
C GLY A 190 12.88 -14.46 -19.52
N ARG A 191 13.20 -15.23 -18.48
CA ARG A 191 12.23 -16.04 -17.72
C ARG A 191 12.46 -15.89 -16.23
N VAL A 192 11.39 -15.60 -15.49
CA VAL A 192 11.44 -15.51 -14.03
C VAL A 192 11.61 -16.92 -13.44
N PRO A 193 12.68 -17.20 -12.68
CA PRO A 193 12.91 -18.53 -12.15
C PRO A 193 11.93 -18.83 -11.00
N MET A 194 11.40 -20.07 -10.97
CA MET A 194 10.49 -20.52 -9.89
C MET A 194 11.12 -20.36 -8.49
N ARG A 195 12.45 -20.50 -8.39
CA ARG A 195 13.19 -20.25 -7.15
C ARG A 195 12.97 -18.83 -6.62
N GLN A 196 12.97 -17.81 -7.49
CA GLN A 196 12.73 -16.43 -7.08
C GLN A 196 11.28 -16.25 -6.59
N LEU A 197 10.31 -16.81 -7.32
CA LEU A 197 8.88 -16.72 -6.94
C LEU A 197 8.64 -17.32 -5.55
N LEU A 198 9.21 -18.49 -5.28
CA LEU A 198 9.12 -19.15 -3.98
C LEU A 198 9.87 -18.38 -2.89
N GLN A 199 11.02 -17.79 -3.22
CA GLN A 199 11.76 -16.95 -2.28
C GLN A 199 10.94 -15.73 -1.86
N ASP A 200 10.32 -15.02 -2.81
CA ASP A 200 9.49 -13.84 -2.52
C ASP A 200 8.24 -14.21 -1.71
N LEU A 201 7.62 -15.37 -2.01
CA LEU A 201 6.51 -15.91 -1.22
C LEU A 201 6.93 -16.22 0.23
N LEU A 202 8.10 -16.84 0.42
CA LEU A 202 8.63 -17.13 1.75
C LEU A 202 9.02 -15.84 2.50
N SER A 203 9.55 -14.84 1.80
CA SER A 203 9.82 -13.50 2.37
C SER A 203 8.53 -12.83 2.84
N ALA A 204 7.47 -12.86 2.03
CA ALA A 204 6.16 -12.34 2.40
C ALA A 204 5.64 -13.00 3.68
N TYR A 205 5.71 -14.34 3.77
CA TYR A 205 5.33 -15.06 4.98
C TYR A 205 6.21 -14.70 6.19
N LYS A 206 7.53 -14.64 5.97
CA LYS A 206 8.51 -14.30 7.03
C LYS A 206 8.23 -12.95 7.67
N PHE A 207 7.82 -11.95 6.88
CA PHE A 207 7.51 -10.60 7.36
C PHE A 207 6.05 -10.42 7.80
N GLY A 208 5.24 -11.49 7.79
CA GLY A 208 3.88 -11.48 8.34
C GLY A 208 2.83 -10.86 7.41
N LEU A 209 3.07 -10.84 6.10
CA LEU A 209 2.04 -10.44 5.14
C LEU A 209 0.87 -11.43 5.21
N LYS A 210 -0.36 -10.89 5.31
CA LYS A 210 -1.57 -11.71 5.39
C LYS A 210 -2.05 -12.18 4.01
N THR A 211 -1.83 -11.39 2.97
CA THR A 211 -2.31 -11.65 1.60
C THR A 211 -1.32 -11.17 0.54
N LEU A 212 -1.30 -11.87 -0.58
CA LEU A 212 -0.72 -11.41 -1.84
C LEU A 212 -1.85 -11.27 -2.86
N TYR A 213 -1.81 -10.21 -3.67
CA TYR A 213 -2.91 -9.82 -4.55
C TYR A 213 -2.56 -10.06 -6.01
N TYR A 214 -2.01 -9.07 -6.73
CA TYR A 214 -1.58 -9.27 -8.11
C TYR A 214 -0.14 -9.72 -8.22
N HIS A 215 0.10 -10.49 -9.28
CA HIS A 215 1.40 -10.81 -9.81
C HIS A 215 1.57 -10.09 -11.15
N ASN A 216 2.38 -9.03 -11.17
CA ASN A 216 2.61 -8.23 -12.35
C ASN A 216 3.84 -8.75 -13.09
N THR A 217 3.70 -9.10 -14.35
CA THR A 217 4.82 -9.42 -15.24
C THR A 217 4.95 -8.32 -16.27
N ARG A 218 6.14 -7.73 -16.42
CA ARG A 218 6.38 -6.72 -17.46
C ARG A 218 6.32 -7.39 -18.83
N ASP A 219 5.49 -6.85 -19.71
CA ASP A 219 5.28 -7.34 -21.08
C ASP A 219 6.33 -6.83 -22.08
N GLY A 220 7.15 -5.86 -21.68
CA GLY A 220 8.18 -5.26 -22.53
C GLY A 220 7.66 -4.22 -23.51
N ALA A 221 6.35 -3.93 -23.50
CA ALA A 221 5.81 -2.78 -24.21
C ALA A 221 6.24 -1.51 -23.45
N LEU A 222 6.83 -0.55 -24.16
CA LEU A 222 6.89 0.81 -23.64
C LEU A 222 5.44 1.28 -23.46
N ASP A 223 5.11 2.02 -22.40
CA ASP A 223 3.80 2.67 -22.19
C ASP A 223 3.46 3.71 -23.29
N ALA A 224 4.12 3.64 -24.46
CA ALA A 224 3.71 4.27 -25.69
C ALA A 224 2.60 3.41 -26.33
N GLN A 225 1.37 3.58 -25.85
CA GLN A 225 0.20 3.30 -26.70
C GLN A 225 0.13 4.38 -27.78
N ASN A 226 1.03 4.32 -28.76
CA ASN A 226 0.87 5.04 -30.03
C ASN A 226 -0.21 4.39 -30.92
N ASP A 227 -0.69 3.21 -30.53
CA ASP A 227 -1.63 2.39 -31.30
C ASP A 227 -3.09 2.47 -30.80
N LEU A 228 -3.39 3.32 -29.81
CA LEU A 228 -4.76 3.83 -29.68
C LEU A 228 -4.86 5.07 -30.55
N GLN A 229 -4.76 4.86 -31.87
CA GLN A 229 -5.38 5.79 -32.80
C GLN A 229 -6.86 5.84 -32.41
N ASP A 230 -7.39 7.04 -32.21
CA ASP A 230 -8.82 7.25 -32.39
C ASP A 230 -9.14 6.63 -33.76
N ASP A 231 -9.77 5.45 -33.77
CA ASP A 231 -10.41 4.87 -34.95
C ASP A 231 -11.59 5.79 -35.28
N ASP A 232 -11.26 6.97 -35.79
CA ASP A 232 -12.16 7.88 -36.43
C ASP A 232 -12.57 7.22 -37.74
N CYS A 233 -13.80 6.71 -37.74
CA CYS A 233 -14.59 6.40 -38.92
C CYS A 233 -13.99 5.43 -39.95
N ALA A 234 -14.17 4.13 -39.72
CA ALA A 234 -14.18 3.12 -40.79
C ALA A 234 -15.42 2.20 -40.77
N GLY A 235 -16.53 2.63 -40.16
CA GLY A 235 -17.78 1.88 -40.18
C GLY A 235 -18.98 2.81 -40.03
N GLY A 236 -19.59 3.18 -41.16
CA GLY A 236 -20.72 4.10 -41.25
C GLY A 236 -21.95 3.67 -40.43
N ALA A 237 -22.00 4.08 -39.17
CA ALA A 237 -23.19 4.03 -38.35
C ALA A 237 -23.22 5.24 -37.41
N CYS A 238 -23.54 6.41 -37.97
CA CYS A 238 -24.13 7.48 -37.20
C CYS A 238 -25.35 6.92 -36.42
N LYS A 239 -25.35 7.07 -35.11
CA LYS A 239 -26.57 6.97 -34.30
C LYS A 239 -26.67 8.19 -33.38
N ILE A 240 -27.59 9.07 -33.80
CA ILE A 240 -28.45 10.04 -33.10
C ILE A 240 -27.90 10.66 -31.83
#